data_AF-A0A6P0TM53-F1
#
_entry.id   AF-A0A6P0TM53-F1
#
_cell.length_a   1.000
_cell.length_b   1.000
_cell.length_c   1.000
_cell.angle_alpha   90.00
_cell.angle_beta   90.00
_cell.angle_gamma   90.00
#
_symmetry.space_group_name_H-M   'P 1'
#
loop_
_entity.id
_entity.type
_entity.pdbx_description
1 polymer ?
#
loop_
_entity_poly.entity_id
_entity_poly.type
_entity_poly.pdbx_seq_one_letter_code
_entity_poly.pdbx_strand_id
1 'polypeptide(L)'
;RNLNTGLDANDQPLPDDSTDLFAGAAVDPQSKSWSGLQRRFEQKVEAGAQFFQSQLISDFGKLEKFMDGIAAGSNRPILAGIFLLKSAKNARFINRCVPGVDIPETLIHRLETAEKPLQEGMKIAAEQVQIARQLCQGVHMMAVRREDLIPEILDLAGVAPVQSEDYAVDSDPKAEVDSDSKVSEPKPSDHKASAPKTDDQGVSASSKTSSPLVGLSH
;
A
#
# COMPACT_ATOMS: atom_id res chain seq x y z
N ARG A 1 -8.00 -11.18 -1.33
CA ARG A 1 -8.82 -12.19 -2.04
C ARG A 1 -10.24 -12.29 -1.48
N ASN A 2 -10.43 -12.67 -0.21
CA ASN A 2 -11.75 -12.97 0.38
C ASN A 2 -12.82 -11.86 0.21
N LEU A 3 -12.44 -10.58 0.35
CA LEU A 3 -13.38 -9.47 0.15
C LEU A 3 -14.02 -9.49 -1.26
N ASN A 4 -13.23 -9.79 -2.30
CA ASN A 4 -13.72 -9.93 -3.67
C ASN A 4 -14.48 -11.25 -3.92
N THR A 5 -14.60 -12.12 -2.92
CA THR A 5 -15.47 -13.29 -2.94
C THR A 5 -16.66 -13.13 -1.98
N GLY A 6 -16.93 -11.92 -1.49
CA GLY A 6 -18.03 -11.63 -0.57
C GLY A 6 -17.79 -12.08 0.87
N LEU A 7 -16.54 -12.29 1.28
CA LEU A 7 -16.19 -12.78 2.61
C LEU A 7 -15.25 -11.85 3.36
N ASP A 8 -15.47 -11.66 4.67
CA ASP A 8 -14.61 -10.91 5.57
C ASP A 8 -13.33 -11.69 5.97
N ALA A 9 -12.57 -11.17 6.95
CA ALA A 9 -11.37 -11.81 7.46
C ALA A 9 -11.62 -13.04 8.37
N ASN A 10 -12.89 -13.32 8.72
CA ASN A 10 -13.37 -14.44 9.54
C ASN A 10 -14.28 -15.38 8.73
N ASP A 11 -14.19 -15.33 7.40
CA ASP A 11 -15.02 -16.07 6.43
C ASP A 11 -16.54 -15.86 6.61
N GLN A 12 -16.96 -14.71 7.14
CA GLN A 12 -18.36 -14.30 7.22
C GLN A 12 -18.78 -13.54 5.95
N PRO A 13 -20.03 -13.69 5.48
CA PRO A 13 -20.55 -12.90 4.36
C PRO A 13 -20.45 -11.39 4.62
N LEU A 14 -20.03 -10.64 3.61
CA LEU A 14 -20.11 -9.18 3.60
C LEU A 14 -21.59 -8.73 3.50
N PRO A 15 -21.96 -7.60 4.13
CA PRO A 15 -23.35 -7.12 4.11
C PRO A 15 -23.80 -6.57 2.76
N ASP A 16 -22.86 -6.06 1.96
CA ASP A 16 -23.12 -5.34 0.69
C ASP A 16 -22.51 -6.11 -0.51
N ASP A 17 -22.62 -7.45 -0.50
CA ASP A 17 -22.07 -8.37 -1.50
C ASP A 17 -20.52 -8.30 -1.68
N SER A 18 -19.99 -8.88 -2.76
CA SER A 18 -18.55 -8.98 -3.07
C SER A 18 -17.95 -7.69 -3.61
N THR A 19 -16.75 -7.34 -3.16
CA THR A 19 -16.01 -6.17 -3.67
C THR A 19 -15.27 -6.45 -4.99
N ASP A 20 -14.88 -5.40 -5.73
CA ASP A 20 -13.91 -5.52 -6.83
C ASP A 20 -12.66 -4.67 -6.57
N LEU A 21 -11.84 -5.11 -5.60
CA LEU A 21 -10.61 -4.42 -5.22
C LEU A 21 -9.41 -4.92 -6.02
N PHE A 22 -8.72 -4.00 -6.72
CA PHE A 22 -7.42 -4.26 -7.31
C PHE A 22 -6.31 -4.26 -6.24
N ALA A 23 -6.08 -5.40 -5.60
CA ALA A 23 -5.31 -5.48 -4.36
C ALA A 23 -3.78 -5.42 -4.59
N GLY A 24 -3.14 -4.37 -4.10
CA GLY A 24 -1.66 -4.23 -4.10
C GLY A 24 -1.01 -4.67 -2.79
N ALA A 25 0.31 -4.86 -2.79
CA ALA A 25 1.09 -5.15 -1.58
C ALA A 25 2.44 -4.43 -1.51
N ALA A 26 2.91 -4.10 -0.31
CA ALA A 26 4.22 -3.49 -0.11
C ALA A 26 5.37 -4.51 -0.24
N VAL A 27 6.51 -4.11 -0.79
CA VAL A 27 7.75 -4.92 -0.84
C VAL A 27 8.99 -4.10 -0.44
N ASP A 28 10.04 -4.77 0.04
CA ASP A 28 11.32 -4.15 0.41
C ASP A 28 12.46 -4.91 -0.28
N PRO A 29 12.85 -4.53 -1.52
CA PRO A 29 13.94 -5.16 -2.27
C PRO A 29 15.31 -5.04 -1.59
N GLN A 30 15.47 -4.13 -0.63
CA GLN A 30 16.72 -3.91 0.10
C GLN A 30 16.78 -4.58 1.48
N SER A 31 15.85 -5.50 1.75
CA SER A 31 15.79 -6.26 3.01
C SER A 31 17.06 -7.07 3.28
N LYS A 32 17.59 -6.97 4.51
CA LYS A 32 18.79 -7.70 4.95
C LYS A 32 18.63 -9.23 5.00
N SER A 33 17.40 -9.73 5.01
CA SER A 33 17.09 -11.18 4.99
C SER A 33 16.48 -11.53 3.65
N TRP A 34 17.29 -12.10 2.74
CA TRP A 34 16.83 -12.44 1.39
C TRP A 34 15.79 -13.56 1.36
N SER A 35 16.01 -14.64 2.12
CA SER A 35 15.02 -15.71 2.29
C SER A 35 13.74 -15.23 2.99
N GLY A 36 13.87 -14.30 3.94
CA GLY A 36 12.73 -13.65 4.58
C GLY A 36 11.97 -12.69 3.67
N LEU A 37 12.64 -12.05 2.70
CA LEU A 37 12.01 -11.26 1.64
C LEU A 37 11.25 -12.18 0.67
N GLN A 38 11.94 -13.21 0.15
CA GLN A 38 11.38 -14.18 -0.79
C GLN A 38 10.08 -14.80 -0.25
N ARG A 39 10.14 -15.42 0.93
CA ARG A 39 8.97 -16.04 1.57
C ARG A 39 7.80 -15.07 1.74
N ARG A 40 8.07 -13.82 2.15
CA ARG A 40 7.02 -12.79 2.33
C ARG A 40 6.46 -12.27 1.01
N PHE A 41 7.24 -12.31 -0.07
CA PHE A 41 6.80 -11.94 -1.40
C PHE A 41 5.91 -13.04 -2.00
N GLU A 42 6.37 -14.29 -1.98
CA GLU A 42 5.62 -15.48 -2.41
C GLU A 42 4.26 -15.56 -1.70
N GLN A 43 4.25 -15.45 -0.37
CA GLN A 43 3.01 -15.41 0.43
C GLN A 43 2.02 -14.30 0.02
N LYS A 44 2.52 -13.15 -0.46
CA LYS A 44 1.67 -12.06 -0.96
C LYS A 44 1.13 -12.34 -2.35
N VAL A 45 1.92 -12.98 -3.21
CA VAL A 45 1.45 -13.46 -4.54
C VAL A 45 0.36 -14.52 -4.36
N GLU A 46 0.56 -15.48 -3.46
CA GLU A 46 -0.43 -16.53 -3.11
C GLU A 46 -1.72 -15.96 -2.52
N ALA A 47 -1.61 -14.94 -1.65
CA ALA A 47 -2.76 -14.20 -1.11
C ALA A 47 -3.52 -13.36 -2.16
N GLY A 48 -3.00 -13.28 -3.39
CA GLY A 48 -3.64 -12.63 -4.53
C GLY A 48 -3.25 -11.17 -4.74
N ALA A 49 -2.07 -10.73 -4.31
CA ALA A 49 -1.54 -9.41 -4.66
C ALA A 49 -1.38 -9.30 -6.19
N GLN A 50 -2.05 -8.31 -6.78
CA GLN A 50 -2.06 -8.08 -8.23
C GLN A 50 -0.88 -7.21 -8.69
N PHE A 51 -0.38 -6.33 -7.82
CA PHE A 51 0.82 -5.52 -8.03
C PHE A 51 1.56 -5.28 -6.71
N PHE A 52 2.79 -4.79 -6.80
CA PHE A 52 3.61 -4.41 -5.65
C PHE A 52 4.08 -2.96 -5.73
N GLN A 53 4.12 -2.28 -4.58
CA GLN A 53 4.81 -1.01 -4.40
C GLN A 53 6.02 -1.24 -3.50
N SER A 54 7.21 -0.84 -3.93
CA SER A 54 8.38 -0.94 -3.07
C SER A 54 8.43 0.21 -2.05
N GLN A 55 9.14 -0.02 -0.96
CA GLN A 55 9.70 1.06 -0.15
C GLN A 55 10.66 1.93 -1.00
N LEU A 56 11.11 3.06 -0.43
CA LEU A 56 12.13 3.91 -1.05
C LEU A 56 13.37 3.08 -1.45
N ILE A 57 13.64 3.02 -2.75
CA ILE A 57 14.84 2.40 -3.31
C ILE A 57 16.02 3.37 -3.16
N SER A 58 17.00 2.97 -2.34
CA SER A 58 18.29 3.68 -2.26
C SER A 58 19.46 2.91 -2.89
N ASP A 59 19.24 1.64 -3.25
CA ASP A 59 20.21 0.75 -3.88
C ASP A 59 19.57 0.02 -5.07
N PHE A 60 19.86 0.51 -6.28
CA PHE A 60 19.30 -0.05 -7.52
C PHE A 60 19.91 -1.41 -7.90
N GLY A 61 21.11 -1.74 -7.42
CA GLY A 61 21.70 -3.08 -7.63
C GLY A 61 21.02 -4.16 -6.77
N LYS A 62 20.41 -3.78 -5.64
CA LYS A 62 19.50 -4.67 -4.89
C LYS A 62 18.13 -4.78 -5.57
N LEU A 63 17.62 -3.69 -6.16
CA LEU A 63 16.38 -3.74 -6.95
C LEU A 63 16.52 -4.67 -8.15
N GLU A 64 17.58 -4.53 -8.95
CA GLU A 64 17.89 -5.40 -10.09
C GLU A 64 17.92 -6.89 -9.68
N LYS A 65 18.70 -7.24 -8.65
CA LYS A 65 18.75 -8.60 -8.09
C LYS A 65 17.41 -9.11 -7.57
N PHE A 66 16.53 -8.23 -7.10
CA PHE A 66 15.17 -8.60 -6.70
C PHE A 66 14.30 -8.90 -7.92
N MET A 67 14.37 -8.07 -8.96
CA MET A 67 13.65 -8.25 -10.23
C MET A 67 14.06 -9.54 -10.95
N ASP A 68 15.37 -9.78 -11.10
CA ASP A 68 15.93 -10.96 -11.78
C ASP A 68 15.83 -12.25 -10.95
N GLY A 69 15.66 -12.13 -9.62
CA GLY A 69 15.71 -13.25 -8.68
C GLY A 69 14.34 -13.62 -8.10
N ILE A 70 13.85 -12.84 -7.14
CA ILE A 70 12.64 -13.16 -6.36
C ILE A 70 11.36 -12.84 -7.13
N ALA A 71 11.33 -11.73 -7.86
CA ALA A 71 10.16 -11.32 -8.63
C ALA A 71 10.08 -11.99 -10.01
N ALA A 72 11.16 -12.62 -10.48
CA ALA A 72 11.22 -13.33 -11.74
C ALA A 72 10.11 -14.41 -11.81
N GLY A 73 9.33 -14.41 -12.90
CA GLY A 73 8.21 -15.33 -13.09
C GLY A 73 6.96 -15.06 -12.25
N SER A 74 6.96 -14.08 -11.33
CA SER A 74 5.78 -13.75 -10.53
C SER A 74 4.62 -13.16 -11.35
N ASN A 75 4.93 -12.56 -12.51
CA ASN A 75 4.00 -11.85 -13.40
C ASN A 75 3.17 -10.76 -12.70
N ARG A 76 3.67 -10.19 -11.59
CA ARG A 76 3.05 -9.06 -10.88
C ARG A 76 3.82 -7.77 -11.16
N PRO A 77 3.18 -6.70 -11.65
CA PRO A 77 3.83 -5.40 -11.82
C PRO A 77 4.41 -4.89 -10.50
N ILE A 78 5.65 -4.41 -10.55
CA ILE A 78 6.33 -3.79 -9.42
C ILE A 78 6.55 -2.30 -9.74
N LEU A 79 6.19 -1.46 -8.76
CA LEU A 79 6.34 -0.01 -8.81
C LEU A 79 7.49 0.39 -7.86
N ALA A 80 8.60 0.88 -8.42
CA ALA A 80 9.75 1.30 -7.64
C ALA A 80 9.47 2.62 -6.90
N GLY A 81 9.60 2.62 -5.58
CA GLY A 81 9.41 3.79 -4.73
C GLY A 81 10.58 4.77 -4.85
N ILE A 82 10.32 5.94 -5.46
CA ILE A 82 11.30 7.02 -5.66
C ILE A 82 10.89 8.21 -4.79
N PHE A 83 11.83 8.80 -4.03
CA PHE A 83 11.54 9.90 -3.11
C PHE A 83 12.31 11.18 -3.48
N LEU A 84 11.61 12.31 -3.55
CA LEU A 84 12.24 13.62 -3.84
C LEU A 84 13.09 14.11 -2.66
N LEU A 85 14.41 14.05 -2.82
CA LEU A 85 15.38 14.55 -1.84
C LEU A 85 15.55 16.08 -1.97
N LYS A 86 14.87 16.87 -1.13
CA LYS A 86 14.79 18.33 -1.28
C LYS A 86 16.06 19.10 -0.89
N SER A 87 16.99 18.46 -0.18
CA SER A 87 18.30 18.99 0.24
C SER A 87 19.12 17.93 0.98
N ALA A 88 20.41 18.19 1.19
CA ALA A 88 21.28 17.33 2.02
C ALA A 88 20.73 17.14 3.44
N LYS A 89 20.19 18.21 4.06
CA LYS A 89 19.52 18.13 5.38
C LYS A 89 18.31 17.20 5.36
N ASN A 90 17.53 17.20 4.27
CA ASN A 90 16.39 16.29 4.10
C ASN A 90 16.85 14.84 3.89
N ALA A 91 17.86 14.59 3.07
CA ALA A 91 18.42 13.25 2.86
C ALA A 91 19.04 12.67 4.15
N ARG A 92 19.88 13.44 4.86
CA ARG A 92 20.42 13.04 6.17
C ARG A 92 19.33 12.81 7.23
N PHE A 93 18.18 13.52 7.15
CA PHE A 93 17.03 13.24 8.02
C PHE A 93 16.37 11.90 7.68
N ILE A 94 16.17 11.60 6.39
CA ILE A 94 15.60 10.32 5.94
C ILE A 94 16.44 9.14 6.44
N ASN A 95 17.77 9.16 6.25
CA ASN A 95 18.67 8.10 6.75
C ASN A 95 18.60 7.88 8.27
N ARG A 96 18.25 8.90 9.06
CA ARG A 96 18.09 8.77 10.53
C ARG A 96 16.70 8.30 10.96
N CYS A 97 15.67 8.62 10.19
CA CYS A 97 14.28 8.49 10.63
C CYS A 97 13.48 7.42 9.89
N VAL A 98 13.97 6.90 8.76
CA VAL A 98 13.32 5.84 7.99
C VAL A 98 14.12 4.54 8.09
N PRO A 99 13.67 3.54 8.87
CA PRO A 99 14.39 2.29 9.06
C PRO A 99 14.65 1.56 7.74
N GLY A 100 15.88 1.10 7.53
CA GLY A 100 16.27 0.33 6.34
C GLY A 100 16.61 1.15 5.09
N VAL A 101 16.42 2.47 5.12
CA VAL A 101 16.90 3.38 4.06
C VAL A 101 18.35 3.76 4.31
N ASP A 102 19.16 3.73 3.25
CA ASP A 102 20.56 4.15 3.24
C ASP A 102 20.84 4.93 1.95
N ILE A 103 20.58 6.25 1.98
CA ILE A 103 20.89 7.16 0.87
C ILE A 103 22.41 7.37 0.82
N PRO A 104 23.10 7.05 -0.30
CA PRO A 104 24.54 7.19 -0.42
C PRO A 104 25.03 8.63 -0.19
N GLU A 105 26.17 8.76 0.50
CA GLU A 105 26.81 10.05 0.76
C GLU A 105 27.14 10.83 -0.53
N THR A 106 27.33 10.15 -1.66
CA THR A 106 27.50 10.78 -2.99
C THR A 106 26.28 11.60 -3.43
N LEU A 107 25.06 11.12 -3.18
CA LEU A 107 23.84 11.87 -3.46
C LEU A 107 23.63 13.01 -2.45
N ILE A 108 24.00 12.78 -1.18
CA ILE A 108 23.94 13.81 -0.14
C ILE A 108 24.92 14.96 -0.48
N HIS A 109 26.13 14.65 -0.94
CA HIS A 109 27.13 15.63 -1.34
C HIS A 109 26.71 16.43 -2.58
N ARG A 110 26.08 15.80 -3.59
CA ARG A 110 25.45 16.53 -4.71
C ARG A 110 24.43 17.57 -4.21
N LEU A 111 23.56 17.17 -3.29
CA LEU A 111 22.55 18.06 -2.69
C LEU A 111 23.14 19.13 -1.76
N GLU A 112 24.35 18.94 -1.24
CA GLU A 112 25.05 19.86 -0.33
C GLU A 112 25.86 20.92 -1.10
N THR A 113 26.39 20.54 -2.27
CA THR A 113 27.22 21.41 -3.14
C THR A 113 26.43 22.13 -4.23
N ALA A 114 25.21 21.69 -4.55
CA ALA A 114 24.36 22.35 -5.53
C ALA A 114 23.90 23.75 -5.07
N GLU A 115 24.06 24.74 -5.94
CA GLU A 115 23.53 26.11 -5.76
C GLU A 115 22.02 26.11 -5.49
N LYS A 116 21.29 25.17 -6.11
CA LYS A 116 19.83 25.00 -5.98
C LYS A 116 19.51 23.55 -5.58
N PRO A 117 19.63 23.18 -4.29
CA PRO A 117 19.51 21.79 -3.82
C PRO A 117 18.21 21.09 -4.21
N LEU A 118 17.10 21.82 -4.31
CA LEU A 118 15.82 21.28 -4.75
C LEU A 118 15.85 20.83 -6.22
N GLN A 119 16.41 21.65 -7.11
CA GLN A 119 16.52 21.31 -8.54
C GLN A 119 17.48 20.14 -8.75
N GLU A 120 18.56 20.06 -7.97
CA GLU A 120 19.42 18.89 -7.97
C GLU A 120 18.70 17.62 -7.47
N GLY A 121 17.85 17.76 -6.44
CA GLY A 121 16.97 16.69 -5.97
C GLY A 121 15.98 16.19 -7.02
N MET A 122 15.47 17.09 -7.87
CA MET A 122 14.59 16.74 -8.99
C MET A 122 15.33 15.98 -10.08
N LYS A 123 16.57 16.37 -10.42
CA LYS A 123 17.43 15.61 -11.34
C LYS A 123 17.76 14.22 -10.79
N ILE A 124 18.14 14.12 -9.51
CA ILE A 124 18.40 12.82 -8.86
C ILE A 124 17.16 11.93 -8.93
N ALA A 125 15.96 12.47 -8.66
CA ALA A 125 14.72 11.71 -8.79
C ALA A 125 14.44 11.29 -10.25
N ALA A 126 14.72 12.16 -11.23
CA ALA A 126 14.55 11.84 -12.65
C ALA A 126 15.52 10.75 -13.14
N GLU A 127 16.80 10.82 -12.77
CA GLU A 127 17.81 9.78 -13.00
C GLU A 127 17.35 8.44 -12.38
N GLN A 128 16.82 8.47 -11.16
CA GLN A 128 16.29 7.29 -10.48
C GLN A 128 15.05 6.70 -11.17
N VAL A 129 14.15 7.54 -11.70
CA VAL A 129 13.01 7.09 -12.53
C VAL A 129 13.49 6.45 -13.83
N GLN A 130 14.52 7.01 -14.49
CA GLN A 130 15.09 6.43 -15.71
C GLN A 130 15.65 5.02 -15.46
N ILE A 131 16.39 4.81 -14.37
CA ILE A 131 16.90 3.48 -14.00
C ILE A 131 15.75 2.55 -13.61
N ALA A 132 14.81 3.02 -12.79
CA ALA A 132 13.65 2.22 -12.37
C ALA A 132 12.83 1.69 -13.54
N ARG A 133 12.63 2.48 -14.59
CA ARG A 133 11.89 2.09 -15.80
C ARG A 133 12.56 1.01 -16.64
N GLN A 134 13.86 0.74 -16.45
CA GLN A 134 14.54 -0.40 -17.09
C GLN A 134 14.36 -1.71 -16.30
N LEU A 135 14.08 -1.61 -15.00
CA LEU A 135 14.00 -2.76 -14.08
C LEU A 135 12.56 -3.15 -13.74
N CYS A 136 11.66 -2.16 -13.66
CA CYS A 136 10.32 -2.27 -13.09
C CYS A 136 9.25 -1.77 -14.06
N GLN A 137 8.01 -2.25 -13.89
CA GLN A 137 6.86 -1.89 -14.74
C GLN A 137 6.37 -0.45 -14.49
N GLY A 138 6.79 0.19 -13.39
CA GLY A 138 6.53 1.60 -13.12
C GLY A 138 7.24 2.13 -11.90
N VAL A 139 6.86 3.35 -11.50
CA VAL A 139 7.41 4.06 -10.33
C VAL A 139 6.29 4.54 -9.41
N HIS A 140 6.57 4.58 -8.11
CA HIS A 140 5.74 5.21 -7.09
C HIS A 140 6.47 6.46 -6.59
N MET A 141 6.03 7.63 -7.07
CA MET A 141 6.67 8.92 -6.76
C MET A 141 6.20 9.47 -5.41
N MET A 142 7.16 9.76 -4.52
CA MET A 142 6.92 10.32 -3.18
C MET A 142 7.57 11.71 -3.08
N ALA A 143 6.77 12.76 -3.21
CA ALA A 143 7.23 14.15 -3.18
C ALA A 143 6.58 14.95 -2.04
N VAL A 144 6.72 14.48 -0.79
CA VAL A 144 5.98 14.98 0.38
C VAL A 144 6.01 16.52 0.53
N ARG A 145 4.84 17.17 0.49
CA ARG A 145 4.62 18.63 0.47
C ARG A 145 5.27 19.36 -0.71
N ARG A 146 5.55 18.65 -1.80
CA ARG A 146 6.06 19.13 -3.10
C ARG A 146 5.55 18.28 -4.26
N GLU A 147 4.31 17.82 -4.15
CA GLU A 147 3.62 16.99 -5.15
C GLU A 147 3.44 17.74 -6.48
N ASP A 148 3.47 19.09 -6.44
CA ASP A 148 3.53 20.01 -7.59
C ASP A 148 4.70 19.75 -8.53
N LEU A 149 5.80 19.17 -8.04
CA LEU A 149 7.01 18.92 -8.83
C LEU A 149 7.02 17.57 -9.57
N ILE A 150 6.04 16.69 -9.33
CA ILE A 150 6.02 15.35 -9.95
C ILE A 150 6.01 15.44 -11.49
N PRO A 151 5.20 16.29 -12.15
CA PRO A 151 5.24 16.43 -13.62
C PRO A 151 6.63 16.83 -14.14
N GLU A 152 7.27 17.86 -13.57
CA GLU A 152 8.60 18.33 -14.01
C GLU A 152 9.68 17.24 -13.81
N ILE A 153 9.60 16.44 -12.76
CA ILE A 153 10.50 15.29 -12.55
C ILE A 153 10.29 14.20 -13.62
N LEU A 154 9.04 13.95 -14.02
CA LEU A 154 8.71 12.97 -15.06
C LEU A 154 9.14 13.46 -16.46
N ASP A 155 8.98 14.76 -16.75
CA ASP A 155 9.50 15.40 -17.97
C ASP A 155 11.03 15.27 -18.04
N LEU A 156 11.73 15.61 -16.96
CA LEU A 156 13.19 15.44 -16.84
C LEU A 156 13.63 13.97 -17.00
N ALA A 157 12.78 13.02 -16.59
CA ALA A 157 13.02 11.59 -16.73
C ALA A 157 12.71 11.05 -18.14
N GLY A 158 12.18 11.88 -19.06
CA GLY A 158 11.75 11.43 -20.39
C GLY A 158 10.55 10.46 -20.33
N VAL A 159 9.62 10.69 -19.40
CA VAL A 159 8.33 10.01 -19.36
C VAL A 159 7.35 10.81 -20.21
N ALA A 160 6.80 10.19 -21.25
CA ALA A 160 5.80 10.83 -22.09
C ALA A 160 4.49 11.06 -21.32
N PRO A 161 3.75 12.15 -21.56
CA PRO A 161 2.40 12.32 -21.07
C PRO A 161 1.51 11.16 -21.54
N VAL A 162 0.68 10.64 -20.65
CA VAL A 162 -0.31 9.60 -20.98
C VAL A 162 -1.42 10.22 -21.81
N GLN A 163 -1.91 9.52 -22.84
CA GLN A 163 -3.01 10.01 -23.67
C GLN A 163 -4.35 9.64 -23.02
N SER A 164 -5.38 10.48 -23.18
CA SER A 164 -6.70 10.23 -22.58
C SER A 164 -7.35 8.93 -23.06
N GLU A 165 -6.94 8.44 -24.23
CA GLU A 165 -7.40 7.22 -24.87
C GLU A 165 -6.88 5.95 -24.15
N ASP A 166 -5.76 6.04 -23.43
CA ASP A 166 -5.21 4.94 -22.61
C ASP A 166 -6.08 4.60 -21.38
N TYR A 167 -7.05 5.45 -21.05
CA TYR A 167 -7.93 5.36 -19.88
C TYR A 167 -9.38 4.96 -20.21
N ALA A 168 -9.63 4.37 -21.38
CA ALA A 168 -10.91 3.75 -21.70
C ALA A 168 -11.13 2.48 -20.85
N VAL A 169 -11.42 2.66 -19.57
CA VAL A 169 -12.03 1.64 -18.72
C VAL A 169 -13.40 1.34 -19.32
N ASP A 170 -13.71 0.07 -19.57
CA ASP A 170 -15.05 -0.36 -19.99
C ASP A 170 -16.08 0.10 -18.93
N SER A 171 -16.76 1.20 -19.22
CA SER A 171 -17.88 1.68 -18.42
C SER A 171 -19.07 0.77 -18.69
N ASP A 172 -19.23 -0.26 -17.86
CA ASP A 172 -20.23 -1.31 -18.02
C ASP A 172 -21.64 -0.70 -18.20
N PRO A 173 -22.26 -0.76 -19.39
CA PRO A 173 -23.40 0.08 -19.74
C PRO A 173 -24.74 -0.52 -19.28
N LYS A 174 -24.76 -1.19 -18.12
CA LYS A 174 -25.94 -1.90 -17.60
C LYS A 174 -26.17 -1.71 -16.11
N ALA A 175 -26.45 -0.46 -15.75
CA ALA A 175 -27.32 -0.12 -14.63
C ALA A 175 -28.50 0.74 -15.13
N GLU A 176 -29.24 0.24 -16.12
CA GLU A 176 -30.60 0.75 -16.37
C GLU A 176 -31.44 0.45 -15.13
N VAL A 177 -31.75 1.49 -14.36
CA VAL A 177 -32.73 1.40 -13.27
C VAL A 177 -34.09 1.24 -13.90
N ASP A 178 -34.57 -0.01 -13.96
CA ASP A 178 -35.90 -0.36 -14.46
C ASP A 178 -36.97 0.28 -13.56
N SER A 179 -37.51 1.40 -14.03
CA SER A 179 -38.38 2.30 -13.28
C SER A 179 -39.85 1.90 -13.38
N ASP A 180 -40.16 0.60 -13.25
CA ASP A 180 -41.55 0.13 -13.19
C ASP A 180 -41.77 -1.09 -12.26
N SER A 181 -41.27 -0.99 -11.02
CA SER A 181 -41.71 -1.84 -9.91
C SER A 181 -42.57 -1.05 -8.92
N LYS A 182 -43.89 -1.21 -9.03
CA LYS A 182 -44.86 -0.69 -8.05
C LYS A 182 -44.55 -1.22 -6.64
N VAL A 183 -44.11 -0.34 -5.76
CA VAL A 183 -44.08 -0.60 -4.32
C VAL A 183 -45.52 -0.75 -3.82
N SER A 184 -45.96 -1.98 -3.61
CA SER A 184 -47.17 -2.27 -2.85
C SER A 184 -46.84 -2.28 -1.36
N GLU A 185 -47.35 -1.29 -0.63
CA GLU A 185 -47.21 -1.21 0.83
C GLU A 185 -47.77 -2.47 1.52
N PRO A 186 -47.02 -3.13 2.42
CA PRO A 186 -47.58 -4.16 3.28
C PRO A 186 -48.43 -3.52 4.38
N LYS A 187 -49.71 -3.90 4.46
CA LYS A 187 -50.59 -3.51 5.58
C LYS A 187 -50.01 -4.00 6.92
N PRO A 188 -50.15 -3.24 8.01
CA PRO A 188 -49.76 -3.70 9.34
C PRO A 188 -50.64 -4.88 9.77
N SER A 189 -50.03 -6.00 10.14
CA SER A 189 -50.70 -7.15 10.73
C SER A 189 -50.54 -7.13 12.25
N ASP A 190 -51.65 -7.21 12.97
CA ASP A 190 -51.65 -7.24 14.44
C ASP A 190 -50.90 -8.47 14.97
N HIS A 191 -49.75 -8.25 15.62
CA HIS A 191 -49.10 -9.26 16.45
C HIS A 191 -48.99 -8.82 17.90
N LYS A 192 -49.82 -9.47 18.71
CA LYS A 192 -50.05 -9.25 20.12
C LYS A 192 -48.81 -9.70 20.91
N ALA A 193 -48.10 -8.76 21.53
CA ALA A 193 -46.94 -9.09 22.36
C ALA A 193 -47.33 -9.92 23.58
N SER A 194 -46.72 -11.09 23.73
CA SER A 194 -46.82 -11.94 24.93
C SER A 194 -45.42 -12.31 25.42
N ALA A 195 -44.98 -11.66 26.48
CA ALA A 195 -43.73 -12.00 27.17
C ALA A 195 -43.89 -13.26 28.04
N PRO A 196 -42.86 -14.11 28.18
CA PRO A 196 -42.65 -14.94 29.34
C PRO A 196 -41.71 -14.27 30.35
N LYS A 197 -41.82 -14.68 31.61
CA LYS A 197 -41.15 -14.08 32.77
C LYS A 197 -39.72 -14.58 32.94
N THR A 198 -38.95 -13.80 33.69
CA THR A 198 -37.76 -14.24 34.43
C THR A 198 -38.05 -15.44 35.32
N ASP A 199 -37.04 -16.28 35.55
CA ASP A 199 -36.77 -16.81 36.89
C ASP A 199 -35.25 -16.94 37.11
N ASP A 200 -34.83 -16.61 38.32
CA ASP A 200 -33.46 -16.53 38.82
C ASP A 200 -33.22 -17.68 39.82
N GLN A 201 -32.16 -18.47 39.63
CA GLN A 201 -31.46 -19.15 40.73
C GLN A 201 -29.97 -19.31 40.40
N GLY A 202 -29.11 -18.54 41.08
CA GLY A 202 -27.66 -18.76 41.08
C GLY A 202 -27.20 -19.77 42.14
N VAL A 203 -26.02 -20.37 41.92
CA VAL A 203 -25.20 -20.95 43.00
C VAL A 203 -23.74 -20.55 42.80
N SER A 204 -23.10 -20.11 43.88
CA SER A 204 -21.73 -19.63 43.97
C SER A 204 -20.69 -20.74 44.16
N ALA A 205 -19.46 -20.53 43.68
CA ALA A 205 -18.24 -21.03 44.33
C ALA A 205 -17.02 -20.13 43.99
N SER A 206 -16.07 -20.00 44.92
CA SER A 206 -15.08 -18.91 44.95
C SER A 206 -13.62 -19.39 45.06
N SER A 207 -12.70 -18.72 44.34
CA SER A 207 -11.28 -18.49 44.72
C SER A 207 -10.68 -17.49 43.71
N LYS A 208 -10.21 -16.27 44.07
CA LYS A 208 -8.96 -15.90 44.79
C LYS A 208 -7.74 -16.66 44.21
N THR A 209 -6.66 -16.01 43.73
CA THR A 209 -5.87 -14.95 44.39
C THR A 209 -5.06 -14.00 43.46
N SER A 210 -5.00 -12.71 43.86
CA SER A 210 -3.88 -11.74 43.80
C SER A 210 -3.05 -11.47 42.52
N SER A 211 -3.09 -10.20 42.07
CA SER A 211 -1.91 -9.46 41.59
C SER A 211 -1.06 -8.93 42.77
N PRO A 212 0.16 -8.39 42.55
CA PRO A 212 0.27 -6.92 42.44
C PRO A 212 1.35 -6.38 41.46
N LEU A 213 1.35 -5.05 41.28
CA LEU A 213 2.27 -4.26 40.45
C LEU A 213 3.68 -4.06 41.06
N VAL A 214 4.74 -4.07 40.21
CA VAL A 214 5.98 -3.24 40.22
C VAL A 214 6.56 -3.27 38.78
N GLY A 215 7.24 -2.27 38.19
CA GLY A 215 7.41 -0.85 38.55
C GLY A 215 8.76 -0.21 38.16
N LEU A 216 8.74 0.74 37.19
CA LEU A 216 9.74 1.83 36.93
C LEU A 216 11.17 1.54 36.40
N SER A 217 11.61 2.42 35.47
CA SER A 217 13.01 2.79 35.09
C SER A 217 13.91 1.74 34.40
N HIS A 218 14.83 2.08 33.48
CA HIS A 218 15.30 3.40 32.98
C HIS A 218 15.15 3.52 31.45
#